data_AF-A0A653UZM8-F1
#
_entry.id   AF-A0A653UZM8-F1
#
_cell.length_a   1.000
_cell.length_b   1.000
_cell.length_c   1.000
_cell.angle_alpha   90.00
_cell.angle_beta   90.00
_cell.angle_gamma   90.00
#
_symmetry.space_group_name_H-M   'P 1'
#
loop_
_entity.id
_entity.type
_entity.pdbx_description
1 polymer ?
#
loop_
_entity_poly.entity_id
_entity_poly.type
_entity_poly.pdbx_seq_one_letter_code
_entity_poly.pdbx_strand_id
1 'polypeptide(L)'
;MRSRRPVAPNPQALCAVLRHARRALCERVAQAQQAPDTLAHDFPGLVAAVEAGFRREELAMEALHVPGLRERRQHHAIILGALHHVQPAVEGGNLELGREVVLALRDLLELSRLSADLVLAMSAPQAQASARPPSGVRGPAARRGIAG
;
A
#
# COMPACT_ATOMS: atom_id res chain seq x y z
N MET A 1 12.51 22.61 28.94
CA MET A 1 11.78 21.47 28.32
C MET A 1 11.67 21.73 26.82
N ARG A 2 12.41 20.99 25.98
CA ARG A 2 12.30 21.12 24.52
C ARG A 2 11.14 20.26 24.03
N SER A 3 10.10 20.90 23.53
CA SER A 3 8.96 20.26 22.89
C SER A 3 9.46 19.51 21.65
N ARG A 4 9.43 18.17 21.68
CA ARG A 4 9.66 17.33 20.49
C ARG A 4 8.48 17.56 19.55
N ARG A 5 8.70 18.27 18.43
CA ARG A 5 7.74 18.27 17.33
C ARG A 5 7.51 16.82 16.88
N PRO A 6 6.26 16.37 16.70
CA PRO A 6 6.01 15.06 16.10
C PRO A 6 6.61 15.05 14.70
N VAL A 7 7.50 14.09 14.44
CA VAL A 7 8.03 13.83 13.11
C VAL A 7 6.84 13.34 12.28
N ALA A 8 6.43 14.11 11.27
CA ALA A 8 5.42 13.67 10.33
C ALA A 8 5.90 12.37 9.67
N PRO A 9 5.04 11.35 9.55
CA PRO A 9 5.47 10.04 9.04
C PRO A 9 5.95 10.18 7.59
N ASN A 10 7.10 9.57 7.29
CA ASN A 10 7.69 9.59 5.95
C ASN A 10 6.73 8.88 4.96
N PRO A 11 6.19 9.58 3.93
CA PRO A 11 5.27 9.00 2.96
C PRO A 11 5.82 7.75 2.27
N GLN A 12 7.12 7.73 1.97
CA GLN A 12 7.75 6.59 1.31
C GLN A 12 7.78 5.35 2.21
N ALA A 13 7.99 5.54 3.52
CA ALA A 13 7.97 4.47 4.50
C ALA A 13 6.54 3.92 4.68
N LEU A 14 5.54 4.79 4.72
CA LEU A 14 4.12 4.38 4.75
C LEU A 14 3.74 3.57 3.51
N CYS A 15 4.12 4.02 2.32
CA CYS A 15 3.89 3.28 1.07
C CYS A 15 4.57 1.89 1.10
N ALA A 16 5.80 1.81 1.61
CA ALA A 16 6.51 0.54 1.72
C ALA A 16 5.80 -0.44 2.68
N VAL A 17 5.32 0.05 3.83
CA VAL A 17 4.54 -0.73 4.80
C VAL A 17 3.24 -1.24 4.19
N LEU A 18 2.51 -0.40 3.44
CA LEU A 18 1.28 -0.82 2.78
C LEU A 18 1.52 -1.88 1.71
N ARG A 19 2.56 -1.71 0.87
CA ARG A 19 2.95 -2.72 -0.12
C ARG A 19 3.32 -4.05 0.53
N HIS A 20 4.04 -4.02 1.64
CA HIS A 20 4.40 -5.22 2.39
C HIS A 20 3.17 -5.90 3.00
N ALA A 21 2.30 -5.15 3.68
CA ALA A 21 1.07 -5.67 4.27
C ALA A 21 0.13 -6.29 3.22
N ARG A 22 0.05 -5.69 2.02
CA ARG A 22 -0.73 -6.22 0.90
C ARG A 22 -0.12 -7.51 0.34
N ARG A 23 1.20 -7.55 0.16
CA ARG A 23 1.91 -8.76 -0.29
C ARG A 23 1.67 -9.93 0.66
N ALA A 24 1.83 -9.71 1.96
CA ALA A 24 1.54 -10.71 2.98
C ALA A 24 0.07 -11.19 2.95
N LEU A 25 -0.88 -10.29 2.65
CA LEU A 25 -2.28 -10.67 2.49
C LEU A 25 -2.50 -11.54 1.24
N CYS A 26 -1.94 -11.16 0.09
CA CYS A 26 -1.99 -11.98 -1.13
C CYS A 26 -1.38 -13.37 -0.91
N GLU A 27 -0.27 -13.46 -0.20
CA GLU A 27 0.38 -14.73 0.14
C GLU A 27 -0.53 -15.60 1.02
N ARG A 28 -1.18 -15.01 2.02
CA ARG A 28 -2.15 -15.74 2.87
C ARG A 28 -3.38 -16.21 2.11
N VAL A 29 -3.89 -15.38 1.20
CA VAL A 29 -4.99 -15.75 0.28
C VAL A 29 -4.59 -16.93 -0.59
N ALA A 30 -3.37 -16.92 -1.16
CA ALA A 30 -2.85 -18.02 -1.96
C ALA A 30 -2.65 -19.30 -1.12
N GLN A 31 -2.17 -19.19 0.12
CA GLN A 31 -2.05 -20.32 1.03
C GLN A 31 -3.42 -20.94 1.36
N ALA A 32 -4.43 -20.12 1.63
CA ALA A 32 -5.80 -20.59 1.88
C ALA A 32 -6.40 -21.34 0.67
N GLN A 33 -5.97 -21.02 -0.56
CA GLN A 33 -6.37 -21.78 -1.76
C GLN A 33 -5.70 -23.15 -1.85
N GLN A 34 -4.52 -23.33 -1.26
CA GLN A 34 -3.72 -24.55 -1.35
C GLN A 34 -3.94 -25.54 -0.19
N ALA A 35 -4.67 -25.13 0.86
CA ALA A 35 -4.98 -25.98 2.03
C ALA A 35 -6.50 -26.19 2.18
N PRO A 36 -7.11 -27.10 1.38
CA PRO A 36 -8.55 -27.36 1.38
C PRO A 36 -9.13 -27.69 2.77
N ASP A 37 -8.40 -28.51 3.53
CA ASP A 37 -8.92 -29.15 4.73
C ASP A 37 -8.88 -28.23 5.97
N THR A 38 -8.07 -27.17 5.92
CA THR A 38 -7.94 -26.20 7.03
C THR A 38 -8.68 -24.91 6.77
N LEU A 39 -9.26 -24.72 5.58
CA LEU A 39 -9.89 -23.46 5.18
C LEU A 39 -10.99 -23.00 6.17
N ALA A 40 -11.86 -23.90 6.64
CA ALA A 40 -12.88 -23.56 7.64
C ALA A 40 -12.29 -23.02 8.94
N HIS A 41 -11.13 -23.55 9.36
CA HIS A 41 -10.42 -23.11 10.55
C HIS A 41 -9.65 -21.80 10.32
N ASP A 42 -9.07 -21.62 9.14
CA ASP A 42 -8.18 -20.50 8.80
C ASP A 42 -8.95 -19.26 8.32
N PHE A 43 -10.19 -19.42 7.85
CA PHE A 43 -11.01 -18.34 7.28
C PHE A 43 -11.20 -17.14 8.22
N PRO A 44 -11.52 -17.31 9.51
CA PRO A 44 -11.65 -16.18 10.43
C PRO A 44 -10.33 -15.41 10.59
N GLY A 45 -9.22 -16.15 10.59
CA GLY A 45 -7.88 -15.56 10.58
C GLY A 45 -7.64 -14.74 9.33
N LEU A 46 -8.09 -15.21 8.15
CA LEU A 46 -8.01 -14.46 6.90
C LEU A 46 -8.85 -13.18 6.94
N VAL A 47 -10.09 -13.23 7.43
CA VAL A 47 -10.97 -12.06 7.59
C VAL A 47 -10.28 -11.00 8.47
N ALA A 48 -9.74 -11.39 9.62
CA ALA A 48 -8.99 -10.48 10.50
C ALA A 48 -7.75 -9.85 9.81
N ALA A 49 -7.11 -10.60 8.90
CA ALA A 49 -5.98 -10.08 8.12
C ALA A 49 -6.40 -8.98 7.16
N VAL A 50 -7.54 -9.17 6.48
CA VAL A 50 -8.12 -8.19 5.55
C VAL A 50 -8.50 -6.92 6.31
N GLU A 51 -9.19 -7.04 7.44
CA GLU A 51 -9.55 -5.91 8.31
C GLU A 51 -8.32 -5.09 8.72
N ALA A 52 -7.27 -5.77 9.19
CA ALA A 52 -6.03 -5.11 9.59
C ALA A 52 -5.35 -4.43 8.38
N GLY A 53 -5.45 -5.02 7.19
CA GLY A 53 -4.98 -4.44 5.93
C GLY A 53 -5.70 -3.13 5.60
N PHE A 54 -7.03 -3.16 5.59
CA PHE A 54 -7.87 -1.99 5.32
C PHE A 54 -7.68 -0.87 6.34
N ARG A 55 -7.63 -1.20 7.64
CA ARG A 55 -7.35 -0.22 8.70
C ARG A 55 -6.00 0.48 8.52
N ARG A 56 -4.96 -0.24 8.10
CA ARG A 56 -3.65 0.35 7.81
C ARG A 56 -3.70 1.28 6.60
N GLU A 57 -4.41 0.90 5.53
CA GLU A 57 -4.59 1.74 4.34
C GLU A 57 -5.34 3.04 4.67
N GLU A 58 -6.42 2.95 5.44
CA GLU A 58 -7.21 4.11 5.85
C GLU A 58 -6.40 5.07 6.72
N LEU A 59 -5.65 4.56 7.71
CA LEU A 59 -4.76 5.38 8.54
C LEU A 59 -3.67 6.07 7.72
N ALA A 60 -3.12 5.39 6.71
CA ALA A 60 -2.13 5.97 5.83
C ALA A 60 -2.74 7.06 4.93
N MET A 61 -3.94 6.83 4.38
CA MET A 61 -4.67 7.84 3.60
C MET A 61 -5.01 9.06 4.44
N GLU A 62 -5.44 8.87 5.69
CA GLU A 62 -5.74 9.93 6.64
C GLU A 62 -4.49 10.74 7.00
N ALA A 63 -3.37 10.07 7.32
CA ALA A 63 -2.10 10.73 7.64
C ALA A 63 -1.53 11.54 6.46
N LEU A 64 -1.73 11.05 5.23
CA LEU A 64 -1.26 11.69 4.01
C LEU A 64 -2.27 12.66 3.39
N HIS A 65 -3.44 12.85 4.02
CA HIS A 65 -4.53 13.69 3.51
C HIS A 65 -4.93 13.34 2.07
N VAL A 66 -4.91 12.05 1.74
CA VAL A 66 -5.28 11.56 0.41
C VAL A 66 -6.78 11.79 0.19
N PRO A 67 -7.20 12.44 -0.91
CA PRO A 67 -8.61 12.61 -1.22
C PRO A 67 -9.30 11.25 -1.43
N GLY A 68 -10.60 11.19 -1.17
CA GLY A 68 -11.39 9.96 -1.39
C GLY A 68 -11.38 8.96 -0.22
N LEU A 69 -10.94 9.35 0.98
CA LEU A 69 -10.93 8.49 2.17
C LEU A 69 -12.32 7.94 2.53
N ARG A 70 -13.38 8.73 2.34
CA ARG A 70 -14.75 8.33 2.65
C ARG A 70 -15.22 7.21 1.72
N GLU A 71 -15.00 7.39 0.43
CA GLU A 71 -15.30 6.42 -0.62
C GLU A 71 -14.50 5.13 -0.40
N ARG A 72 -13.22 5.25 -0.01
CA ARG A 72 -12.39 4.09 0.32
C ARG A 72 -12.92 3.32 1.53
N ARG A 73 -13.26 4.00 2.64
CA ARG A 73 -13.87 3.39 3.83
C ARG A 73 -15.18 2.68 3.49
N GLN A 74 -16.02 3.28 2.65
CA GLN A 74 -17.25 2.65 2.19
C GLN A 74 -16.97 1.37 1.40
N HIS A 75 -15.99 1.39 0.50
CA HIS A 75 -15.62 0.20 -0.27
C HIS A 75 -15.08 -0.92 0.64
N HIS A 76 -14.20 -0.59 1.60
CA HIS A 76 -13.72 -1.55 2.60
C HIS A 76 -14.86 -2.15 3.42
N ALA A 77 -15.83 -1.32 3.87
CA ALA A 77 -16.98 -1.79 4.63
C ALA A 77 -17.86 -2.77 3.83
N ILE A 78 -18.04 -2.55 2.53
CA ILE A 78 -18.77 -3.48 1.65
C ILE A 78 -18.06 -4.84 1.59
N ILE A 79 -16.74 -4.83 1.38
CA ILE A 79 -15.95 -6.07 1.30
C ILE A 79 -15.99 -6.81 2.64
N LEU A 80 -15.78 -6.11 3.76
CA LEU A 80 -15.85 -6.72 5.09
C LEU A 80 -17.25 -7.25 5.41
N GLY A 81 -18.30 -6.53 5.03
CA GLY A 81 -19.67 -7.00 5.18
C GLY A 81 -19.92 -8.31 4.44
N ALA A 82 -19.45 -8.43 3.20
CA ALA A 82 -19.54 -9.67 2.43
C ALA A 82 -18.75 -10.82 3.09
N LEU A 83 -17.52 -10.56 3.55
CA LEU A 83 -16.68 -11.55 4.23
C LEU A 83 -17.31 -12.06 5.53
N HIS A 84 -17.83 -11.16 6.36
CA HIS A 84 -18.53 -11.52 7.61
C HIS A 84 -19.84 -12.26 7.34
N HIS A 85 -20.52 -11.96 6.24
CA HIS A 85 -21.74 -12.65 5.87
C HIS A 85 -21.50 -14.13 5.49
N VAL A 86 -20.42 -14.41 4.76
CA VAL A 86 -20.09 -15.79 4.33
C VAL A 86 -19.35 -16.60 5.39
N GLN A 87 -18.68 -15.95 6.35
CA GLN A 87 -17.85 -16.61 7.35
C GLN A 87 -18.56 -17.77 8.09
N PRO A 88 -19.79 -17.62 8.63
CA PRO A 88 -20.47 -18.72 9.33
C PRO A 88 -20.71 -19.96 8.44
N ALA A 89 -20.97 -19.76 7.15
CA ALA A 89 -21.17 -20.87 6.22
C ALA A 89 -19.86 -21.61 5.94
N VAL A 90 -18.74 -20.89 5.84
CA VAL A 90 -17.41 -21.49 5.64
C VAL A 90 -16.96 -22.24 6.90
N GLU A 91 -17.15 -21.65 8.09
CA GLU A 91 -16.91 -22.30 9.38
C GLU A 91 -17.79 -23.55 9.56
N GLY A 92 -19.03 -23.52 9.04
CA GLY A 92 -19.95 -24.66 8.99
C GLY A 92 -19.58 -25.74 7.98
N GLY A 93 -18.46 -25.60 7.26
CA GLY A 93 -17.94 -26.60 6.33
C GLY A 93 -18.27 -26.37 4.86
N ASN A 94 -18.88 -25.23 4.49
CA ASN A 94 -19.05 -24.89 3.07
C ASN A 94 -17.72 -24.38 2.47
N LEU A 95 -16.81 -25.31 2.22
CA LEU A 95 -15.47 -25.02 1.71
C LEU A 95 -15.46 -24.52 0.27
N GLU A 96 -16.45 -24.90 -0.53
CA GLU A 96 -16.60 -24.44 -1.92
C GLU A 96 -16.87 -22.93 -1.96
N LEU A 97 -17.84 -22.46 -1.18
CA LEU A 97 -18.10 -21.04 -0.97
C LEU A 97 -16.85 -20.30 -0.46
N GLY A 98 -16.15 -20.91 0.50
CA GLY A 98 -14.90 -20.36 1.02
C GLY A 98 -13.85 -20.12 -0.09
N ARG A 99 -13.68 -21.09 -1.00
CA ARG A 99 -12.73 -20.97 -2.12
C ARG A 99 -13.14 -19.90 -3.11
N GLU A 100 -14.41 -19.84 -3.48
CA GLU A 100 -14.94 -18.80 -4.38
C GLU A 100 -14.70 -17.40 -3.82
N VAL A 101 -14.97 -17.22 -2.52
CA VAL A 101 -14.75 -15.94 -1.84
C VAL A 101 -13.27 -15.60 -1.79
N VAL A 102 -12.39 -16.56 -1.50
CA VAL A 102 -10.93 -16.34 -1.46
C VAL A 102 -10.40 -15.97 -2.87
N LEU A 103 -10.92 -16.60 -3.93
CA LEU A 103 -10.62 -16.23 -5.33
C LEU A 103 -11.09 -14.80 -5.64
N ALA A 104 -12.35 -14.47 -5.36
CA ALA A 104 -12.88 -13.13 -5.61
C ALA A 104 -12.12 -12.05 -4.80
N LEU A 105 -11.75 -12.35 -3.56
CA LEU A 105 -10.94 -11.47 -2.73
C LEU A 105 -9.56 -11.23 -3.34
N ARG A 106 -8.93 -12.26 -3.90
CA ARG A 106 -7.65 -12.12 -4.61
C ARG A 106 -7.78 -11.12 -5.77
N ASP A 107 -8.78 -11.29 -6.61
CA ASP A 107 -9.00 -10.45 -7.78
C ASP A 107 -9.26 -8.98 -7.38
N LEU A 108 -10.04 -8.77 -6.32
CA LEU A 108 -10.28 -7.45 -5.74
C LEU A 108 -9.00 -6.80 -5.16
N LEU A 109 -8.14 -7.58 -4.50
CA LEU A 109 -6.88 -7.10 -3.95
C LEU A 109 -5.85 -6.77 -5.05
N GLU A 110 -5.84 -7.54 -6.14
CA GLU A 110 -5.01 -7.28 -7.32
C GLU A 110 -5.48 -6.03 -8.10
N LEU A 111 -6.80 -5.85 -8.27
CA LEU A 111 -7.36 -4.67 -8.93
C LEU A 111 -7.12 -3.39 -8.11
N SER A 112 -7.30 -3.47 -6.80
CA SER A 112 -7.08 -2.33 -5.90
C SER A 112 -5.60 -1.92 -5.80
N ARG A 113 -4.65 -2.84 -6.06
CA ARG A 113 -3.20 -2.54 -6.15
C ARG A 113 -2.90 -1.46 -7.19
N LEU A 114 -3.49 -1.58 -8.38
CA LEU A 114 -3.27 -0.63 -9.48
C LEU A 114 -3.74 0.78 -9.08
N SER A 115 -4.90 0.88 -8.42
CA SER A 115 -5.46 2.18 -8.02
C SER A 115 -4.72 2.86 -6.87
N ALA A 116 -4.30 2.09 -5.84
CA ALA A 116 -3.61 2.64 -4.67
C ALA A 116 -2.18 3.09 -4.99
N ASP A 117 -1.43 2.28 -5.77
CA ASP A 117 -0.07 2.64 -6.18
C ASP A 117 -0.06 3.88 -7.10
N LEU A 118 -1.09 4.07 -7.94
CA LEU A 118 -1.26 5.26 -8.78
C LEU A 118 -1.50 6.53 -7.93
N VAL A 119 -2.41 6.48 -6.96
CA VAL A 119 -2.71 7.64 -6.09
C VAL A 119 -1.50 8.02 -5.22
N LEU A 120 -0.78 7.02 -4.70
CA LEU A 120 0.42 7.25 -3.91
C LEU A 120 1.60 7.75 -4.75
N ALA A 121 1.76 7.25 -5.98
CA ALA A 121 2.78 7.75 -6.91
C ALA A 121 2.54 9.21 -7.34
N MET A 122 1.27 9.61 -7.51
CA MET A 122 0.90 11.00 -7.82
C MET A 122 1.02 11.94 -6.63
N SER A 123 0.90 11.43 -5.40
CA SER A 123 0.96 12.22 -4.16
C SER A 123 2.38 12.34 -3.58
N ALA A 124 3.34 11.56 -4.09
CA ALA A 124 4.74 11.73 -3.73
C ALA A 124 5.25 13.07 -4.29
N PRO A 125 5.86 13.94 -3.46
CA PRO A 125 6.55 15.10 -4.00
C PRO A 125 7.58 14.60 -5.01
N GLN A 126 7.49 15.06 -6.26
CA GLN A 126 8.60 14.91 -7.19
C GLN A 126 9.79 15.58 -6.52
N ALA A 127 10.70 14.77 -5.96
CA ALA A 127 12.02 15.23 -5.62
C ALA A 127 12.64 15.63 -6.96
N GLN A 128 12.42 16.88 -7.37
CA GLN A 128 13.08 17.47 -8.49
C GLN A 128 14.56 17.26 -8.22
N ALA A 129 15.19 16.45 -9.05
CA ALA A 129 16.63 16.39 -9.14
C ALA A 129 17.07 17.80 -9.53
N SER A 130 17.27 18.66 -8.53
CA SER A 130 17.97 19.91 -8.65
C SER A 130 19.45 19.57 -8.78
N ALA A 131 19.81 18.92 -9.89
CA ALA A 131 21.16 18.96 -10.42
C ALA A 131 21.31 20.33 -11.07
N ARG A 132 21.48 21.34 -10.22
CA ARG A 132 21.93 22.67 -10.64
C ARG A 132 23.31 22.49 -11.30
N PRO A 133 23.50 22.85 -12.59
CA PRO A 133 24.83 22.80 -13.17
C PRO A 133 25.71 23.83 -12.47
N PRO A 134 26.98 23.54 -12.12
CA PRO A 134 27.90 24.58 -11.73
C PRO A 134 28.24 25.42 -12.98
N SER A 135 27.56 26.56 -13.11
CA SER A 135 28.00 27.67 -13.96
C SER A 135 28.67 28.75 -13.09
N GLY A 136 29.84 29.19 -13.54
CA GLY A 136 30.66 30.26 -12.96
C GLY A 136 31.95 29.71 -12.36
N VAL A 137 33.15 30.11 -12.79
CA VAL A 137 33.59 31.49 -13.01
C VAL A 137 34.61 31.59 -14.16
N ARG A 138 34.48 32.68 -14.93
CA ARG A 138 35.30 33.11 -16.05
C ARG A 138 36.35 34.12 -15.56
N GLY A 139 37.61 33.92 -15.95
CA GLY A 139 38.64 34.97 -16.17
C GLY A 139 39.79 35.08 -15.14
N PRO A 140 40.96 35.67 -15.50
CA PRO A 140 41.26 36.41 -16.73
C PRO A 140 42.48 35.89 -17.54
N ALA A 141 42.61 36.44 -18.75
CA ALA A 141 43.73 36.25 -19.67
C ALA A 141 44.97 37.09 -19.29
N ALA A 142 46.17 36.54 -19.51
CA ALA A 142 47.44 37.25 -19.68
C ALA A 142 48.39 36.38 -20.55
N ARG A 143 48.43 36.61 -21.88
CA ARG A 143 49.45 37.34 -22.66
C ARG A 143 50.89 36.77 -22.68
N ARG A 144 51.27 36.35 -23.90
CA ARG A 144 52.53 36.57 -24.67
C ARG A 144 53.81 35.76 -24.35
N GLY A 145 54.44 35.30 -25.45
CA GLY A 145 55.85 34.88 -25.57
C GLY A 145 56.09 33.87 -26.71
N ILE A 146 55.84 34.22 -27.97
CA ILE A 146 56.85 34.32 -29.07
C ILE A 146 58.28 33.79 -28.83
N ALA A 147 58.70 32.96 -29.80
CA ALA A 147 60.03 32.77 -30.40
C ALA A 147 61.06 31.82 -29.75
N GLY A 148 61.53 30.90 -30.60
CA GLY A 148 62.62 29.94 -30.44
C GLY A 148 62.62 29.00 -31.63
#